data_AF-A0A098TQ35-F1
#
_entry.id   AF-A0A098TQ35-F1
#
_cell.length_a   1.000
_cell.length_b   1.000
_cell.length_c   1.000
_cell.angle_alpha   90.00
_cell.angle_beta   90.00
_cell.angle_gamma   90.00
#
_symmetry.space_group_name_H-M   'P 1'
#
loop_
_entity.id
_entity.type
_entity.pdbx_description
1 polymer ?
#
loop_
_entity_poly.entity_id
_entity_poly.type
_entity_poly.pdbx_seq_one_letter_code
_entity_poly.pdbx_strand_id
1 'polypeptide(L)'
;MSTPQHAQTVQKLLRAIWKLPYTVTQRFMTWLLRSLVLLSQQSKRSLAGFVLPTVMILLLIVTLVTSTLLFRAFNRSTQVISERQKQVIVNAVTPAIDRAKAKLEYLFNNDTRLPSGEPAEDALLGILLNNGAAGVAALTNNPYNLPGETRKDIDGDGNEDTAWSFPIDSNADGVNDATIVYGIFLRAASADGTVTISDDPQPSDTTKANNLMVRNGPRGAVGNVCQVSSSGTLTQAGSGWFKSSTGISRKNFQIFAVAVPTSATGFATLQYQQDREIKPGNTYASWFRTDLMIQQTPPFTSNGRVHTEGSLFLYENGSEFRSYMVSAPASCFYLPVENSDITIRGLLAAGNADDNTAQSSTEVKFDIHPGTTTAPPAANTINLNPTTGSATASRDAFNPTGAVNTFPLLTQDPLALLINDQSKPRGVGSGSTSYTDYRDTVYNSGSTEAGTKKVAGRVQVLTPKCPPLCG
;
A
#
# COMPACT_ATOMS: atom_id res chain seq x y z
N MET A 1 -20.97 -15.92 -44.42
CA MET A 1 -20.25 -16.02 -45.70
C MET A 1 -18.78 -15.66 -45.48
N SER A 2 -17.90 -16.66 -45.38
CA SER A 2 -16.46 -16.50 -45.57
C SER A 2 -15.95 -17.81 -46.17
N THR A 3 -15.10 -17.68 -47.18
CA THR A 3 -14.84 -18.67 -48.22
C THR A 3 -14.02 -19.88 -47.73
N PRO A 4 -14.41 -21.13 -48.05
CA PRO A 4 -13.66 -22.35 -47.69
C PRO A 4 -12.38 -22.56 -48.53
N GLN A 5 -12.11 -21.67 -49.49
CA GLN A 5 -11.00 -21.82 -50.43
C GLN A 5 -9.64 -21.43 -49.82
N HIS A 6 -9.58 -20.46 -48.90
CA HIS A 6 -8.29 -20.02 -48.33
C HIS A 6 -7.68 -21.05 -47.37
N ALA A 7 -8.50 -21.76 -46.59
CA ALA A 7 -8.02 -22.79 -45.65
C ALA A 7 -7.34 -23.98 -46.37
N GLN A 8 -7.85 -24.35 -47.56
CA GLN A 8 -7.28 -25.43 -48.36
C GLN A 8 -5.95 -25.04 -49.02
N THR A 9 -5.81 -23.78 -49.43
CA THR A 9 -4.55 -23.26 -50.02
C THR A 9 -3.45 -23.17 -48.97
N VAL A 10 -3.77 -22.73 -47.75
CA VAL A 10 -2.84 -22.68 -46.61
C VAL A 10 -2.38 -24.08 -46.18
N GLN A 11 -3.28 -25.07 -46.15
CA GLN A 11 -2.92 -26.47 -45.88
C GLN A 11 -1.98 -27.07 -46.94
N LYS A 12 -2.17 -26.73 -48.22
CA LYS A 12 -1.30 -27.21 -49.31
C LYS A 12 0.10 -26.58 -49.22
N LEU A 13 0.19 -25.29 -48.89
CA LEU A 13 1.46 -24.60 -48.66
C LEU A 13 2.22 -25.14 -47.45
N LEU A 14 1.54 -25.36 -46.32
CA LEU A 14 2.15 -25.96 -45.11
C LEU A 14 2.70 -27.37 -45.36
N ARG A 15 1.97 -28.21 -46.12
CA ARG A 15 2.46 -29.55 -46.50
C ARG A 15 3.65 -29.50 -47.46
N ALA A 16 3.72 -28.49 -48.32
CA ALA A 16 4.89 -28.30 -49.19
C ALA A 16 6.12 -27.83 -48.39
N ILE A 17 5.93 -26.94 -47.41
CA ILE A 17 6.98 -26.44 -46.52
C ILE A 17 7.54 -27.57 -45.63
N TRP A 18 6.69 -28.49 -45.14
CA TRP A 18 7.14 -29.63 -44.34
C TRP A 18 7.95 -30.68 -45.13
N LYS A 19 7.83 -30.71 -46.46
CA LYS A 19 8.58 -31.63 -47.34
C LYS A 19 9.88 -31.05 -47.90
N LEU A 20 10.04 -29.72 -47.83
CA LEU A 20 11.25 -29.03 -48.25
C LEU A 20 12.51 -29.37 -47.42
N PRO A 21 12.47 -29.46 -46.07
CA PRO A 21 13.69 -29.76 -45.31
C PRO A 21 14.21 -31.17 -45.60
N TYR A 22 13.33 -32.15 -45.83
CA TYR A 22 13.74 -33.55 -46.06
C TYR A 22 14.37 -33.78 -47.44
N THR A 23 13.87 -33.08 -48.47
CA THR A 23 14.35 -33.24 -49.85
C THR A 23 15.57 -32.38 -50.16
N VAL A 24 15.66 -31.18 -49.56
CA VAL A 24 16.83 -30.29 -49.71
C VAL A 24 18.03 -30.83 -48.93
N THR A 25 17.83 -31.37 -47.72
CA THR A 25 18.92 -31.96 -46.92
C THR A 25 19.48 -33.23 -47.54
N GLN A 26 18.66 -34.11 -48.11
CA GLN A 26 19.14 -35.32 -48.80
C GLN A 26 19.98 -35.00 -50.04
N ARG A 27 19.55 -34.03 -50.88
CA ARG A 27 20.32 -33.61 -52.06
C ARG A 27 21.61 -32.90 -51.68
N PHE A 28 21.57 -32.06 -50.65
CA PHE A 28 22.76 -31.39 -50.16
C PHE A 28 23.76 -32.38 -49.55
N MET A 29 23.32 -33.31 -48.70
CA MET A 29 24.19 -34.33 -48.12
C MET A 29 24.80 -35.27 -49.16
N THR A 30 24.01 -35.73 -50.13
CA THR A 30 24.53 -36.60 -51.20
C THR A 30 25.49 -35.86 -52.14
N TRP A 31 25.28 -34.57 -52.39
CA TRP A 31 26.21 -33.75 -53.15
C TRP A 31 27.52 -33.48 -52.39
N LEU A 32 27.44 -33.21 -51.09
CA LEU A 32 28.59 -32.98 -50.21
C LEU A 32 29.42 -34.26 -50.01
N LEU A 33 28.75 -35.42 -49.86
CA LEU A 33 29.41 -36.72 -49.80
C LEU A 33 30.08 -37.08 -51.14
N ARG A 34 29.45 -36.75 -52.27
CA ARG A 34 30.05 -36.98 -53.60
C ARG A 34 31.25 -36.07 -53.86
N SER A 35 31.19 -34.80 -53.45
CA SER A 35 32.35 -33.90 -53.59
C SER A 35 33.51 -34.36 -52.72
N LEU A 36 33.26 -34.78 -51.47
CA LEU A 36 34.28 -35.34 -50.58
C LEU A 36 34.91 -36.64 -51.12
N VAL A 37 34.13 -37.54 -51.72
CA VAL A 37 34.65 -38.78 -52.31
C VAL A 37 35.48 -38.50 -53.57
N LEU A 38 35.07 -37.56 -54.42
CA LEU A 38 35.85 -37.16 -55.61
C LEU A 38 37.18 -36.49 -55.23
N LEU A 39 37.21 -35.72 -54.13
CA LEU A 39 38.43 -35.16 -53.57
C LEU A 39 39.34 -36.23 -52.92
N SER A 40 38.77 -37.35 -52.43
CA SER A 40 39.53 -38.43 -51.80
C SER A 40 40.25 -39.37 -52.79
N GLN A 41 39.78 -39.45 -54.04
CA GLN A 41 40.29 -40.41 -55.04
C GLN A 41 41.49 -39.92 -55.86
N GLN A 42 41.94 -38.66 -55.71
CA GLN A 42 43.11 -38.11 -56.45
C GLN A 42 44.43 -38.07 -55.67
N SER A 43 44.56 -38.75 -54.53
CA SER A 43 45.76 -38.67 -53.68
C SER A 43 46.91 -39.64 -54.04
N LYS A 44 47.23 -39.83 -55.33
CA LYS A 44 48.50 -40.49 -55.71
C LYS A 44 49.29 -39.71 -56.76
N ARG A 45 50.37 -39.11 -56.24
CA ARG A 45 51.59 -38.58 -56.90
C ARG A 45 51.61 -37.10 -57.29
N SER A 46 52.05 -36.25 -56.35
CA SER A 46 53.40 -35.64 -56.35
C SER A 46 53.38 -34.40 -55.43
N LEU A 47 54.53 -34.08 -54.86
CA LEU A 47 54.72 -33.12 -53.77
C LEU A 47 54.17 -31.71 -54.06
N ALA A 48 53.16 -31.29 -53.29
CA ALA A 48 52.84 -29.91 -52.88
C ALA A 48 51.69 -30.00 -51.87
N GLY A 49 51.97 -30.29 -50.60
CA GLY A 49 52.20 -29.26 -49.59
C GLY A 49 51.05 -29.32 -48.58
N PHE A 50 51.33 -29.10 -47.31
CA PHE A 50 50.47 -29.19 -46.11
C PHE A 50 49.18 -28.32 -46.12
N VAL A 51 48.78 -27.83 -47.30
CA VAL A 51 47.83 -26.73 -47.51
C VAL A 51 46.38 -27.22 -47.67
N LEU A 52 46.12 -28.44 -48.17
CA LEU A 52 44.74 -28.87 -48.46
C LEU A 52 43.89 -29.16 -47.19
N PRO A 53 44.38 -29.93 -46.19
CA PRO A 53 43.62 -30.17 -44.96
C PRO A 53 43.51 -28.90 -44.10
N THR A 54 44.55 -28.05 -44.13
CA THR A 54 44.56 -26.79 -43.38
C THR A 54 43.59 -25.77 -43.97
N VAL A 55 43.49 -25.65 -45.30
CA VAL A 55 42.47 -24.81 -45.96
C VAL A 55 41.05 -25.31 -45.69
N MET A 56 40.83 -26.63 -45.69
CA MET A 56 39.52 -27.21 -45.36
C MET A 56 39.09 -26.91 -43.91
N ILE A 57 39.99 -27.12 -42.94
CA ILE A 57 39.71 -26.78 -41.53
C ILE A 57 39.47 -25.27 -41.38
N LEU A 58 40.25 -24.44 -42.08
CA LEU A 58 40.12 -22.98 -42.02
C LEU A 58 38.78 -22.51 -42.62
N LEU A 59 38.33 -23.09 -43.74
CA LEU A 59 37.00 -22.81 -44.30
C LEU A 59 35.86 -23.26 -43.38
N LEU A 60 36.01 -24.41 -42.72
CA LEU A 60 35.02 -24.92 -41.77
C LEU A 60 34.93 -24.02 -40.53
N ILE A 61 36.07 -23.58 -40.00
CA ILE A 61 36.11 -22.63 -38.89
C ILE A 61 35.49 -21.30 -39.31
N VAL A 62 35.83 -20.75 -40.47
CA VAL A 62 35.27 -19.47 -40.95
C VAL A 62 33.77 -19.57 -41.14
N THR A 63 33.25 -20.64 -41.73
CA THR A 63 31.79 -20.83 -41.92
C THR A 63 31.06 -21.04 -40.59
N LEU A 64 31.67 -21.73 -39.63
CA LEU A 64 31.11 -21.90 -38.28
C LEU A 64 31.12 -20.57 -37.49
N VAL A 65 32.19 -19.80 -37.59
CA VAL A 65 32.30 -18.47 -36.95
C VAL A 65 31.31 -17.49 -37.56
N THR A 66 31.17 -17.45 -38.90
CA THR A 66 30.19 -16.56 -39.53
C THR A 66 28.75 -16.97 -39.20
N SER A 67 28.45 -18.27 -39.17
CA SER A 67 27.12 -18.76 -38.78
C SER A 67 26.77 -18.41 -37.34
N THR A 68 27.73 -18.55 -36.41
CA THR A 68 27.53 -18.19 -34.99
C THR A 68 27.38 -16.68 -34.78
N LEU A 69 28.14 -15.87 -35.52
CA LEU A 69 27.99 -14.41 -35.50
C LEU A 69 26.63 -13.97 -36.06
N LEU A 70 26.17 -14.57 -37.16
CA LEU A 70 24.84 -14.30 -37.73
C LEU A 70 23.74 -14.68 -36.75
N PHE A 71 23.83 -15.86 -36.12
CA PHE A 71 22.86 -16.29 -35.11
C PHE A 71 22.78 -15.32 -33.92
N ARG A 72 23.93 -14.85 -33.42
CA ARG A 72 23.98 -13.82 -32.38
C ARG A 72 23.41 -12.48 -32.85
N ALA A 73 23.68 -12.08 -34.09
CA ALA A 73 23.14 -10.86 -34.67
C ALA A 73 21.62 -10.91 -34.79
N PHE A 74 21.05 -12.05 -35.21
CA PHE A 74 19.60 -12.25 -35.24
C PHE A 74 18.98 -12.17 -33.85
N ASN A 75 19.53 -12.88 -32.86
CA ASN A 75 19.00 -12.85 -31.48
C ASN A 75 19.07 -11.45 -30.87
N ARG A 76 20.18 -10.72 -31.09
CA ARG A 76 20.32 -9.34 -30.60
C ARG A 76 19.35 -8.39 -31.30
N SER A 77 19.16 -8.55 -32.61
CA SER A 77 18.20 -7.75 -33.37
C SER A 77 16.77 -7.96 -32.86
N THR A 78 16.34 -9.21 -32.65
CA THR A 78 15.00 -9.50 -32.09
C THR A 78 14.81 -8.92 -30.69
N GLN A 79 15.85 -8.94 -29.87
CA GLN A 79 15.81 -8.35 -28.53
C GLN A 79 15.68 -6.82 -28.61
N VAL A 80 16.48 -6.15 -29.44
CA VAL A 80 16.41 -4.69 -29.61
C VAL A 80 15.07 -4.25 -30.20
N ILE A 81 14.51 -5.01 -31.15
CA ILE A 81 13.17 -4.76 -31.69
C ILE A 81 12.12 -4.87 -30.59
N SER A 82 12.17 -5.93 -29.78
CA SER A 82 11.23 -6.13 -28.67
C SER A 82 11.36 -5.03 -27.61
N GLU A 83 12.58 -4.63 -27.23
CA GLU A 83 12.78 -3.55 -26.26
C GLU A 83 12.28 -2.19 -26.78
N ARG A 84 12.52 -1.88 -28.06
CA ARG A 84 11.98 -0.66 -28.68
C ARG A 84 10.46 -0.67 -28.71
N GLN A 85 9.85 -1.81 -29.04
CA GLN A 85 8.40 -1.97 -28.99
C GLN A 85 7.88 -1.78 -27.57
N LYS A 86 8.49 -2.41 -26.56
CA LYS A 86 8.13 -2.21 -25.14
C LYS A 86 8.19 -0.74 -24.73
N GLN A 87 9.21 0.00 -25.14
CA GLN A 87 9.34 1.41 -24.76
C GLN A 87 8.26 2.29 -25.40
N VAL A 88 7.96 2.08 -26.68
CA VAL A 88 6.83 2.74 -27.35
C VAL A 88 5.51 2.39 -26.68
N ILE A 89 5.33 1.13 -26.30
CA ILE A 89 4.15 0.61 -25.60
C ILE A 89 3.96 1.29 -24.24
N VAL A 90 5.00 1.32 -23.41
CA VAL A 90 4.94 1.95 -22.09
C VAL A 90 4.60 3.43 -22.25
N ASN A 91 5.27 4.13 -23.15
CA ASN A 91 5.01 5.54 -23.40
C ASN A 91 3.58 5.81 -23.87
N ALA A 92 3.03 4.95 -24.72
CA ALA A 92 1.64 5.07 -25.17
C ALA A 92 0.64 4.85 -24.02
N VAL A 93 0.91 3.92 -23.09
CA VAL A 93 -0.05 3.54 -22.03
C VAL A 93 0.12 4.33 -20.72
N THR A 94 1.27 5.00 -20.51
CA THR A 94 1.54 5.84 -19.33
C THR A 94 0.41 6.83 -18.99
N PRO A 95 -0.21 7.56 -19.95
CA PRO A 95 -1.30 8.47 -19.65
C PRO A 95 -2.50 7.79 -18.98
N ALA A 96 -2.76 6.51 -19.29
CA ALA A 96 -3.82 5.73 -18.67
C ALA A 96 -3.55 5.47 -17.18
N ILE A 97 -2.29 5.14 -16.86
CA ILE A 97 -1.86 4.90 -15.49
C ILE A 97 -1.91 6.19 -14.67
N ASP A 98 -1.48 7.31 -15.24
CA ASP A 98 -1.49 8.60 -14.56
C ASP A 98 -2.92 9.08 -14.28
N ARG A 99 -3.84 8.89 -15.24
CA ARG A 99 -5.28 9.15 -15.05
C ARG A 99 -5.89 8.25 -13.98
N ALA A 100 -5.57 6.95 -13.99
CA ALA A 100 -6.04 6.02 -12.98
C ALA A 100 -5.51 6.37 -11.58
N LYS A 101 -4.24 6.75 -11.46
CA LYS A 101 -3.65 7.26 -10.22
C LYS A 101 -4.36 8.53 -9.74
N ALA A 102 -4.60 9.49 -10.63
CA ALA A 102 -5.31 10.72 -10.28
C ALA A 102 -6.72 10.44 -9.72
N LYS A 103 -7.45 9.47 -10.30
CA LYS A 103 -8.74 9.02 -9.77
C LYS A 103 -8.62 8.40 -8.38
N LEU A 104 -7.61 7.57 -8.15
CA LEU A 104 -7.35 6.99 -6.84
C LEU A 104 -6.90 8.03 -5.81
N GLU A 105 -6.10 9.03 -6.18
CA GLU A 105 -5.73 10.12 -5.28
C GLU A 105 -6.94 11.00 -4.94
N TYR A 106 -7.79 11.30 -5.92
CA TYR A 106 -9.04 12.03 -5.68
C TYR A 106 -9.96 11.25 -4.72
N LEU A 107 -10.12 9.93 -4.96
CA LEU A 107 -10.92 9.05 -4.11
C LEU A 107 -10.52 9.18 -2.64
N PHE A 108 -9.22 9.08 -2.32
CA PHE A 108 -8.74 9.04 -0.95
C PHE A 108 -8.51 10.41 -0.29
N ASN A 109 -8.22 11.45 -1.05
CA ASN A 109 -7.84 12.76 -0.49
C ASN A 109 -8.95 13.81 -0.58
N ASN A 110 -9.85 13.73 -1.56
CA ASN A 110 -10.79 14.80 -1.90
C ASN A 110 -12.26 14.37 -1.86
N ASP A 111 -12.57 13.09 -2.07
CA ASP A 111 -13.96 12.61 -2.06
C ASP A 111 -14.51 12.57 -0.62
N THR A 112 -15.47 13.44 -0.33
CA THR A 112 -16.07 13.60 1.00
C THR A 112 -17.02 12.46 1.38
N ARG A 113 -17.32 11.55 0.45
CA ARG A 113 -18.21 10.40 0.68
C ARG A 113 -17.51 9.21 1.32
N LEU A 114 -16.19 9.25 1.43
CA LEU A 114 -15.46 8.21 2.15
C LEU A 114 -15.81 8.24 3.65
N PRO A 115 -16.13 7.10 4.26
CA PRO A 115 -16.34 7.03 5.70
C PRO A 115 -15.03 7.27 6.45
N SER A 116 -15.12 7.73 7.71
CA SER A 116 -13.97 7.98 8.59
C SER A 116 -13.28 6.71 9.12
N GLY A 117 -13.56 5.55 8.53
CA GLY A 117 -13.05 4.23 8.92
C GLY A 117 -12.65 3.39 7.71
N GLU A 118 -12.52 2.08 7.89
CA GLU A 118 -12.22 1.14 6.79
C GLU A 118 -13.45 1.03 5.86
N PRO A 119 -13.40 1.59 4.63
CA PRO A 119 -14.55 1.60 3.74
C PRO A 119 -14.79 0.22 3.15
N ALA A 120 -16.04 -0.21 2.99
CA ALA A 120 -16.30 -1.47 2.32
C ALA A 120 -15.90 -1.43 0.84
N GLU A 121 -15.48 -2.58 0.29
CA GLU A 121 -15.14 -2.73 -1.12
C GLU A 121 -16.26 -2.25 -2.05
N ASP A 122 -17.51 -2.65 -1.79
CA ASP A 122 -18.65 -2.22 -2.60
C ASP A 122 -18.92 -0.71 -2.47
N ALA A 123 -18.61 -0.10 -1.32
CA ALA A 123 -18.70 1.34 -1.15
C ALA A 123 -17.62 2.07 -1.97
N LEU A 124 -16.38 1.58 -1.97
CA LEU A 124 -15.32 2.12 -2.82
C LEU A 124 -15.68 2.01 -4.31
N LEU A 125 -16.26 0.88 -4.71
CA LEU A 125 -16.73 0.65 -6.07
C LEU A 125 -17.92 1.58 -6.40
N GLY A 126 -18.90 1.72 -5.52
CA GLY A 126 -20.03 2.66 -5.68
C GLY A 126 -19.60 4.12 -5.79
N ILE A 127 -18.57 4.53 -5.04
CA ILE A 127 -17.97 5.87 -5.16
C ILE A 127 -17.32 6.04 -6.54
N LEU A 128 -16.47 5.10 -6.96
CA LEU A 128 -15.80 5.13 -8.27
C LEU A 128 -16.79 5.09 -9.42
N LEU A 129 -17.86 4.29 -9.32
CA LEU A 129 -18.93 4.23 -10.31
C LEU A 129 -19.80 5.49 -10.30
N ASN A 130 -19.90 6.17 -9.16
CA ASN A 130 -20.78 7.32 -8.94
C ASN A 130 -22.25 7.01 -9.29
N ASN A 131 -22.71 5.80 -8.97
CA ASN A 131 -24.02 5.27 -9.36
C ASN A 131 -25.07 5.31 -8.24
N GLY A 132 -24.73 5.78 -7.05
CA GLY A 132 -25.66 5.82 -5.92
C GLY A 132 -25.82 4.49 -5.18
N ALA A 133 -25.00 3.47 -5.49
CA ALA A 133 -25.08 2.15 -4.90
C ALA A 133 -24.31 2.04 -3.58
N ALA A 134 -24.49 0.90 -2.89
CA ALA A 134 -23.73 0.54 -1.67
C ALA A 134 -23.77 1.59 -0.53
N GLY A 135 -24.89 2.32 -0.41
CA GLY A 135 -25.08 3.31 0.64
C GLY A 135 -24.33 4.63 0.41
N VAL A 136 -23.82 4.87 -0.80
CA VAL A 136 -23.07 6.07 -1.17
C VAL A 136 -23.94 6.92 -2.11
N ALA A 137 -24.16 8.19 -1.77
CA ALA A 137 -24.89 9.10 -2.66
C ALA A 137 -24.10 9.42 -3.94
N ALA A 138 -24.80 9.40 -5.09
CA ALA A 138 -24.22 9.84 -6.36
C ALA A 138 -24.02 11.37 -6.36
N LEU A 139 -22.90 11.82 -6.90
CA LEU A 139 -22.65 13.23 -7.19
C LEU A 139 -23.25 13.57 -8.56
N THR A 140 -23.86 14.75 -8.69
CA THR A 140 -24.46 15.24 -9.94
C THR A 140 -23.45 15.28 -11.10
N ASN A 141 -22.22 15.70 -10.80
CA ASN A 141 -21.11 15.65 -11.75
C ASN A 141 -20.17 14.52 -11.33
N ASN A 142 -19.93 13.56 -12.22
CA ASN A 142 -19.05 12.43 -11.94
C ASN A 142 -17.58 12.88 -11.97
N PRO A 143 -16.87 12.98 -10.82
CA PRO A 143 -15.49 13.43 -10.80
C PRO A 143 -14.51 12.38 -11.37
N TYR A 144 -14.96 11.13 -11.53
CA TYR A 144 -14.15 10.02 -12.04
C TYR A 144 -14.20 9.88 -13.56
N ASN A 145 -14.99 10.71 -14.27
CA ASN A 145 -14.96 10.78 -15.72
C ASN A 145 -14.18 12.03 -16.13
N LEU A 146 -12.92 11.84 -16.53
CA LEU A 146 -12.06 12.96 -16.94
C LEU A 146 -12.45 13.44 -18.36
N PRO A 147 -12.08 14.67 -18.74
CA PRO A 147 -12.33 15.17 -20.09
C PRO A 147 -11.74 14.24 -21.16
N GLY A 148 -12.56 13.94 -22.19
CA GLY A 148 -12.20 13.07 -23.30
C GLY A 148 -12.28 11.57 -22.99
N GLU A 149 -12.79 11.18 -21.82
CA GLU A 149 -13.01 9.77 -21.47
C GLU A 149 -14.46 9.34 -21.69
N THR A 150 -14.62 8.07 -22.05
CA THR A 150 -15.91 7.39 -22.12
C THR A 150 -15.85 6.15 -21.25
N ARG A 151 -16.86 5.95 -20.41
CA ARG A 151 -17.03 4.72 -19.63
C ARG A 151 -17.22 3.51 -20.54
N LYS A 152 -16.78 2.35 -20.06
CA LYS A 152 -16.94 1.07 -20.77
C LYS A 152 -17.53 0.02 -19.85
N ASP A 153 -18.51 -0.67 -20.40
CA ASP A 153 -18.96 -1.99 -19.97
C ASP A 153 -18.00 -3.01 -20.61
N ILE A 154 -17.24 -3.73 -19.79
CA ILE A 154 -16.21 -4.68 -20.24
C ILE A 154 -16.63 -6.14 -20.08
N ASP A 155 -17.62 -6.43 -19.23
CA ASP A 155 -18.16 -7.78 -19.06
C ASP A 155 -19.45 -8.03 -19.88
N GLY A 156 -20.04 -6.98 -20.44
CA GLY A 156 -21.21 -7.01 -21.31
C GLY A 156 -22.52 -7.16 -20.54
N ASP A 157 -22.55 -6.83 -19.25
CA ASP A 157 -23.73 -6.96 -18.39
C ASP A 157 -24.76 -5.84 -18.59
N GLY A 158 -24.42 -4.81 -19.37
CA GLY A 158 -25.26 -3.64 -19.64
C GLY A 158 -25.07 -2.49 -18.67
N ASN A 159 -24.19 -2.61 -17.68
CA ASN A 159 -23.82 -1.58 -16.72
C ASN A 159 -22.43 -1.02 -17.02
N GLU A 160 -22.20 0.24 -16.69
CA GLU A 160 -20.86 0.83 -16.84
C GLU A 160 -19.93 0.35 -15.72
N ASP A 161 -18.76 -0.19 -16.10
CA ASP A 161 -17.75 -0.62 -15.14
C ASP A 161 -16.83 0.52 -14.70
N THR A 162 -15.93 0.22 -13.76
CA THR A 162 -14.76 1.05 -13.43
C THR A 162 -13.68 0.98 -14.53
N ALA A 163 -14.12 1.10 -15.78
CA ALA A 163 -13.30 1.11 -16.98
C ALA A 163 -13.62 2.31 -17.87
N TRP A 164 -12.58 2.87 -18.49
CA TRP A 164 -12.64 4.07 -19.32
C TRP A 164 -11.82 3.87 -20.58
N SER A 165 -12.25 4.53 -21.65
CA SER A 165 -11.48 4.65 -22.88
C SER A 165 -11.29 6.10 -23.29
N PHE A 166 -10.15 6.41 -23.87
CA PHE A 166 -9.90 7.70 -24.50
C PHE A 166 -9.02 7.54 -25.75
N PRO A 167 -9.26 8.36 -26.78
CA PRO A 167 -8.41 8.35 -27.97
C PRO A 167 -7.05 9.00 -27.66
N ILE A 168 -6.01 8.51 -28.34
CA ILE A 168 -4.68 9.10 -28.34
C ILE A 168 -4.16 9.24 -29.76
N ASP A 169 -3.27 10.21 -29.91
CA ASP A 169 -2.41 10.38 -31.06
C ASP A 169 -1.04 9.77 -30.70
N SER A 170 -0.76 8.58 -31.22
CA SER A 170 0.45 7.81 -30.92
C SER A 170 1.68 8.33 -31.66
N ASN A 171 1.51 9.09 -32.75
CA ASN A 171 2.60 9.54 -33.61
C ASN A 171 2.77 11.08 -33.63
N ALA A 172 1.95 11.79 -32.86
CA ALA A 172 1.91 13.24 -32.74
C ALA A 172 1.62 13.97 -34.06
N ASP A 173 0.84 13.35 -34.97
CA ASP A 173 0.46 13.95 -36.25
C ASP A 173 -0.82 14.80 -36.21
N GLY A 174 -1.43 14.92 -35.03
CA GLY A 174 -2.67 15.65 -34.79
C GLY A 174 -3.94 14.83 -35.03
N VAL A 175 -3.82 13.55 -35.39
CA VAL A 175 -4.94 12.63 -35.61
C VAL A 175 -4.86 11.50 -34.59
N ASN A 176 -6.00 11.20 -33.95
CA ASN A 176 -6.06 10.07 -33.03
C ASN A 176 -6.04 8.75 -33.81
N ASP A 177 -4.94 8.01 -33.70
CA ASP A 177 -4.70 6.75 -34.40
C ASP A 177 -4.78 5.52 -33.47
N ALA A 178 -4.93 5.72 -32.16
CA ALA A 178 -5.14 4.65 -31.20
C ALA A 178 -6.16 5.02 -30.11
N THR A 179 -6.79 4.00 -29.52
CA THR A 179 -7.67 4.14 -28.37
C THR A 179 -7.06 3.38 -27.20
N ILE A 180 -6.90 4.06 -26.08
CA ILE A 180 -6.50 3.43 -24.83
C ILE A 180 -7.77 3.06 -24.08
N VAL A 181 -7.82 1.84 -23.57
CA VAL A 181 -8.83 1.35 -22.64
C VAL A 181 -8.13 0.96 -21.35
N TYR A 182 -8.61 1.43 -20.20
CA TYR A 182 -8.06 1.07 -18.90
C TYR A 182 -9.14 0.89 -17.85
N GLY A 183 -8.89 0.04 -16.87
CA GLY A 183 -9.81 -0.21 -15.76
C GLY A 183 -9.10 -0.24 -14.42
N ILE A 184 -9.83 0.16 -13.38
CA ILE A 184 -9.40 0.10 -11.98
C ILE A 184 -10.19 -1.02 -11.30
N PHE A 185 -9.51 -2.06 -10.87
CA PHE A 185 -10.10 -3.23 -10.22
C PHE A 185 -9.62 -3.31 -8.78
N LEU A 186 -10.57 -3.52 -7.88
CA LEU A 186 -10.30 -3.67 -6.45
C LEU A 186 -11.04 -4.87 -5.83
N ARG A 187 -11.89 -5.57 -6.60
CA ARG A 187 -12.72 -6.64 -6.08
C ARG A 187 -11.89 -7.86 -5.68
N ALA A 188 -12.00 -8.27 -4.42
CA ALA A 188 -11.35 -9.48 -3.91
C ALA A 188 -12.32 -10.68 -3.82
N ALA A 189 -13.62 -10.45 -3.95
CA ALA A 189 -14.65 -11.46 -4.13
C ALA A 189 -15.62 -11.07 -5.27
N SER A 190 -16.30 -12.06 -5.86
CA SER A 190 -17.38 -11.83 -6.83
C SER A 190 -18.54 -11.06 -6.18
N ALA A 191 -19.43 -10.47 -6.99
CA ALA A 191 -20.57 -9.68 -6.52
C ALA A 191 -21.53 -10.45 -5.60
N ASP A 192 -21.68 -11.74 -5.85
CA ASP A 192 -22.48 -12.69 -5.07
C ASP A 192 -21.68 -13.36 -3.93
N GLY A 193 -20.38 -13.06 -3.80
CA GLY A 193 -19.49 -13.65 -2.80
C GLY A 193 -19.18 -15.14 -3.00
N THR A 194 -19.58 -15.74 -4.13
CA THR A 194 -19.40 -17.17 -4.40
C THR A 194 -17.96 -17.54 -4.76
N VAL A 195 -17.20 -16.59 -5.32
CA VAL A 195 -15.80 -16.74 -5.68
C VAL A 195 -14.98 -15.74 -4.89
N THR A 196 -13.99 -16.22 -4.14
CA THR A 196 -13.06 -15.35 -3.42
C THR A 196 -11.62 -15.62 -3.84
N ILE A 197 -10.79 -14.58 -3.78
CA ILE A 197 -9.35 -14.72 -3.94
C ILE A 197 -8.69 -15.50 -2.79
N SER A 198 -9.45 -15.95 -1.80
CA SER A 198 -8.99 -16.79 -0.69
C SER A 198 -9.40 -18.26 -0.82
N ASP A 199 -10.13 -18.64 -1.87
CA ASP A 199 -10.57 -20.03 -2.03
C ASP A 199 -9.39 -20.98 -2.24
N ASP A 200 -9.55 -22.22 -1.80
CA ASP A 200 -8.60 -23.32 -2.03
C ASP A 200 -9.32 -24.48 -2.74
N PRO A 201 -8.96 -24.82 -4.00
CA PRO A 201 -7.94 -24.18 -4.82
C PRO A 201 -8.34 -22.78 -5.26
N GLN A 202 -7.34 -21.91 -5.44
CA GLN A 202 -7.53 -20.55 -5.93
C GLN A 202 -8.28 -20.54 -7.27
N PRO A 203 -9.23 -19.60 -7.48
CA PRO A 203 -9.96 -19.52 -8.73
C PRO A 203 -9.01 -19.18 -9.87
N SER A 204 -9.30 -19.73 -11.05
CA SER A 204 -8.50 -19.49 -12.25
C SER A 204 -8.48 -18.00 -12.62
N ASP A 205 -7.43 -17.55 -13.30
CA ASP A 205 -7.35 -16.16 -13.78
C ASP A 205 -8.51 -15.81 -14.71
N THR A 206 -9.04 -16.77 -15.47
CA THR A 206 -10.24 -16.59 -16.31
C THR A 206 -11.49 -16.36 -15.47
N THR A 207 -11.69 -17.13 -14.40
CA THR A 207 -12.82 -16.93 -13.48
C THR A 207 -12.74 -15.56 -12.81
N LYS A 208 -11.54 -15.16 -12.37
CA LYS A 208 -11.31 -13.84 -11.77
C LYS A 208 -11.59 -12.71 -12.76
N ALA A 209 -11.11 -12.84 -13.99
CA ALA A 209 -11.33 -11.85 -15.04
C ALA A 209 -12.82 -11.68 -15.39
N ASN A 210 -13.57 -12.79 -15.51
CA ASN A 210 -15.01 -12.74 -15.80
C ASN A 210 -15.84 -12.10 -14.68
N ASN A 211 -15.31 -12.03 -13.45
CA ASN A 211 -15.97 -11.41 -12.29
C ASN A 211 -15.36 -10.05 -11.93
N LEU A 212 -14.51 -9.48 -12.80
CA LEU A 212 -13.83 -8.20 -12.60
C LEU A 212 -13.02 -8.14 -11.28
N MET A 213 -12.45 -9.28 -10.89
CA MET A 213 -11.69 -9.44 -9.65
C MET A 213 -10.20 -9.19 -9.85
N VAL A 214 -9.53 -8.77 -8.77
CA VAL A 214 -8.08 -8.66 -8.71
C VAL A 214 -7.42 -10.04 -8.82
N ARG A 215 -6.22 -10.11 -9.40
CA ARG A 215 -5.50 -11.37 -9.63
C ARG A 215 -4.87 -11.95 -8.36
N ASN A 216 -4.32 -11.08 -7.52
CA ASN A 216 -3.54 -11.40 -6.32
C ASN A 216 -3.82 -10.35 -5.25
N GLY A 217 -3.72 -10.71 -3.98
CA GLY A 217 -3.83 -9.76 -2.86
C GLY A 217 -2.68 -8.74 -2.80
N PRO A 218 -2.74 -7.80 -1.85
CA PRO A 218 -1.71 -6.78 -1.65
C PRO A 218 -0.34 -7.38 -1.33
N ARG A 219 0.72 -6.79 -1.88
CA ARG A 219 2.10 -7.19 -1.60
C ARG A 219 2.41 -6.89 -0.13
N GLY A 220 2.95 -7.89 0.57
CA GLY A 220 3.30 -7.77 1.98
C GLY A 220 2.12 -7.94 2.95
N ALA A 221 0.91 -8.28 2.49
CA ALA A 221 -0.12 -8.86 3.36
C ALA A 221 0.15 -10.34 3.69
N VAL A 222 1.32 -10.86 3.26
CA VAL A 222 1.80 -12.19 3.59
C VAL A 222 2.34 -12.17 5.02
N GLY A 223 1.53 -12.66 5.93
CA GLY A 223 1.88 -13.03 7.29
C GLY A 223 0.80 -13.99 7.75
N ASN A 224 1.09 -14.86 8.72
CA ASN A 224 0.04 -15.58 9.43
C ASN A 224 -0.98 -14.53 9.84
N VAL A 225 -2.10 -14.51 9.13
CA VAL A 225 -3.19 -13.62 9.48
C VAL A 225 -3.58 -14.04 10.89
N CYS A 226 -4.23 -13.13 11.57
CA CYS A 226 -5.16 -13.39 12.65
C CYS A 226 -6.13 -14.51 12.31
N GLN A 227 -5.61 -15.72 12.31
CA GLN A 227 -6.28 -16.87 11.79
C GLN A 227 -6.82 -17.61 12.98
N VAL A 228 -8.15 -17.73 12.96
CA VAL A 228 -8.85 -18.78 13.68
C VAL A 228 -8.59 -20.15 13.01
N SER A 229 -7.85 -20.24 11.89
CA SER A 229 -7.51 -21.52 11.23
C SER A 229 -6.20 -21.48 10.43
N SER A 230 -5.31 -22.43 10.69
CA SER A 230 -3.89 -22.55 10.31
C SER A 230 -3.56 -22.77 8.82
N SER A 231 -3.98 -21.87 7.92
CA SER A 231 -3.61 -21.95 6.50
C SER A 231 -3.14 -20.60 6.02
N GLY A 232 -1.85 -20.48 5.65
CA GLY A 232 -1.18 -19.26 5.13
C GLY A 232 -1.74 -18.66 3.82
N THR A 233 -3.02 -18.89 3.57
CA THR A 233 -3.88 -18.27 2.56
C THR A 233 -4.15 -16.81 2.91
N LEU A 234 -4.25 -15.96 1.89
CA LEU A 234 -4.64 -14.56 1.99
C LEU A 234 -6.08 -14.45 2.56
N THR A 235 -6.27 -14.39 3.87
CA THR A 235 -7.63 -14.19 4.41
C THR A 235 -8.03 -12.73 4.27
N GLN A 236 -9.05 -12.52 3.43
CA GLN A 236 -9.81 -11.28 3.36
C GLN A 236 -10.46 -11.06 4.74
N ALA A 237 -10.21 -9.91 5.35
CA ALA A 237 -11.04 -9.46 6.46
C ALA A 237 -12.36 -8.92 5.93
N GLY A 238 -13.37 -8.86 6.81
CA GLY A 238 -14.67 -8.31 6.48
C GLY A 238 -14.58 -7.04 5.64
N SER A 239 -15.42 -6.96 4.61
CA SER A 239 -15.54 -5.83 3.68
C SER A 239 -14.45 -5.69 2.60
N GLY A 240 -13.69 -6.74 2.29
CA GLY A 240 -12.83 -6.80 1.09
C GLY A 240 -11.37 -6.37 1.30
N TRP A 241 -11.00 -5.96 2.50
CA TRP A 241 -9.63 -5.58 2.86
C TRP A 241 -8.83 -6.77 3.37
N PHE A 242 -7.51 -6.74 3.22
CA PHE A 242 -6.62 -7.79 3.72
C PHE A 242 -5.97 -7.30 5.00
N LYS A 243 -6.15 -8.04 6.10
CA LYS A 243 -5.44 -7.72 7.35
C LYS A 243 -4.05 -8.32 7.30
N SER A 244 -3.05 -7.53 7.65
CA SER A 244 -1.75 -8.07 8.01
C SER A 244 -1.79 -8.63 9.43
N SER A 245 -0.74 -9.36 9.80
CA SER A 245 -0.48 -9.84 11.17
C SER A 245 -0.25 -8.73 12.19
N THR A 246 -0.39 -7.46 11.79
CA THR A 246 -0.06 -6.29 12.61
C THR A 246 -1.26 -5.38 12.88
N GLY A 247 -2.49 -5.86 12.64
CA GLY A 247 -3.72 -5.06 12.75
C GLY A 247 -3.89 -3.99 11.68
N ILE A 248 -2.98 -3.94 10.69
CA ILE A 248 -3.01 -3.00 9.58
C ILE A 248 -3.86 -3.61 8.45
N SER A 249 -4.76 -2.82 7.88
CA SER A 249 -5.52 -3.21 6.71
C SER A 249 -4.83 -2.75 5.44
N ARG A 250 -4.76 -3.62 4.44
CA ARG A 250 -4.27 -3.29 3.11
C ARG A 250 -5.29 -3.63 2.04
N LYS A 251 -5.37 -2.77 1.04
CA LYS A 251 -6.18 -2.99 -0.16
C LYS A 251 -5.33 -2.83 -1.39
N ASN A 252 -5.41 -3.78 -2.31
CA ASN A 252 -4.78 -3.68 -3.61
C ASN A 252 -5.74 -3.07 -4.62
N PHE A 253 -5.21 -2.17 -5.45
CA PHE A 253 -5.84 -1.61 -6.63
C PHE A 253 -5.02 -2.05 -7.83
N GLN A 254 -5.65 -2.78 -8.74
CA GLN A 254 -5.03 -3.24 -9.97
C GLN A 254 -5.56 -2.43 -11.14
N ILE A 255 -4.63 -1.81 -11.86
CA ILE A 255 -4.90 -1.01 -13.05
C ILE A 255 -4.42 -1.82 -14.24
N PHE A 256 -5.33 -2.15 -15.14
CA PHE A 256 -5.01 -2.76 -16.42
C PHE A 256 -5.28 -1.75 -17.51
N ALA A 257 -4.33 -1.57 -18.40
CA ALA A 257 -4.46 -0.65 -19.52
C ALA A 257 -4.03 -1.33 -20.81
N VAL A 258 -4.77 -1.08 -21.88
CA VAL A 258 -4.61 -1.66 -23.19
C VAL A 258 -4.63 -0.54 -24.23
N ALA A 259 -3.60 -0.45 -25.07
CA ALA A 259 -3.61 0.41 -26.26
C ALA A 259 -4.05 -0.41 -27.46
N VAL A 260 -5.13 0.02 -28.10
CA VAL A 260 -5.72 -0.57 -29.30
C VAL A 260 -5.55 0.41 -30.46
N PRO A 261 -4.61 0.17 -31.39
CA PRO A 261 -4.47 0.98 -32.58
C PRO A 261 -5.66 0.78 -33.52
N THR A 262 -6.08 1.85 -34.20
CA THR A 262 -7.25 1.84 -35.10
C THR A 262 -6.95 1.15 -36.43
N SER A 263 -5.68 1.15 -36.86
CA SER A 263 -5.24 0.69 -38.19
C SER A 263 -4.26 -0.48 -38.17
N ALA A 264 -3.78 -0.91 -36.99
CA ALA A 264 -2.72 -1.92 -36.86
C ALA A 264 -3.18 -3.21 -36.18
N THR A 265 -2.51 -4.32 -36.52
CA THR A 265 -2.73 -5.65 -35.95
C THR A 265 -1.78 -5.88 -34.78
N GLY A 266 -2.07 -5.26 -33.64
CA GLY A 266 -1.30 -5.46 -32.41
C GLY A 266 -1.89 -4.67 -31.26
N PHE A 267 -1.98 -5.27 -30.09
CA PHE A 267 -2.42 -4.59 -28.88
C PHE A 267 -1.28 -4.57 -27.88
N ALA A 268 -1.23 -3.52 -27.09
CA ALA A 268 -0.23 -3.36 -26.05
C ALA A 268 -0.91 -3.34 -24.70
N THR A 269 -0.37 -4.04 -23.70
CA THR A 269 -0.98 -4.11 -22.37
C THR A 269 0.03 -3.73 -21.29
N LEU A 270 -0.45 -3.07 -20.23
CA LEU A 270 0.31 -2.73 -19.05
C LEU A 270 -0.56 -3.02 -17.81
N GLN A 271 0.03 -3.70 -16.83
CA GLN A 271 -0.58 -3.89 -15.51
C GLN A 271 0.22 -3.10 -14.48
N TYR A 272 -0.48 -2.32 -13.67
CA TYR A 272 0.07 -1.63 -12.51
C TYR A 272 -0.73 -2.03 -11.27
N GLN A 273 -0.04 -2.29 -10.15
CA GLN A 273 -0.69 -2.57 -8.88
C GLN A 273 -0.21 -1.58 -7.84
N GLN A 274 -1.14 -0.96 -7.14
CA GLN A 274 -0.91 -0.09 -6.00
C GLN A 274 -1.61 -0.65 -4.78
N ASP A 275 -0.89 -0.75 -3.67
CA ASP A 275 -1.46 -1.15 -2.40
C ASP A 275 -1.66 0.09 -1.53
N ARG A 276 -2.84 0.23 -0.93
CA ARG A 276 -3.17 1.25 0.06
C ARG A 276 -3.22 0.61 1.43
N GLU A 277 -2.71 1.34 2.41
CA GLU A 277 -2.69 0.93 3.80
C GLU A 277 -3.61 1.83 4.61
N ILE A 278 -4.47 1.21 5.42
CA ILE A 278 -5.28 1.87 6.44
C ILE A 278 -4.91 1.27 7.79
N LYS A 279 -4.69 2.16 8.77
CA LYS A 279 -4.55 1.77 10.17
C LYS A 279 -5.91 1.95 10.83
N PRO A 280 -6.70 0.89 11.00
CA PRO A 280 -8.02 1.01 11.61
C PRO A 280 -7.91 1.58 13.03
N GLY A 281 -8.91 2.38 13.42
CA GLY A 281 -9.00 2.99 14.74
C GLY A 281 -9.28 2.00 15.87
N ASN A 282 -9.51 0.71 15.56
CA ASN A 282 -9.80 -0.35 16.52
C ASN A 282 -8.66 -0.66 17.50
N THR A 283 -7.47 -0.07 17.29
CA THR A 283 -6.35 -0.15 18.23
C THR A 283 -6.42 0.93 19.31
N TYR A 284 -7.20 2.00 19.12
CA TYR A 284 -7.36 3.07 20.10
C TYR A 284 -8.41 2.71 21.15
N ALA A 285 -7.98 2.70 22.42
CA ALA A 285 -8.87 2.72 23.57
C ALA A 285 -9.53 4.09 23.72
N SER A 286 -8.80 5.14 23.35
CA SER A 286 -9.20 6.54 23.53
C SER A 286 -8.46 7.40 22.52
N TRP A 287 -9.22 8.20 21.75
CA TRP A 287 -8.67 9.15 20.80
C TRP A 287 -9.41 10.48 20.96
N PHE A 288 -8.69 11.50 21.42
CA PHE A 288 -9.25 12.83 21.69
C PHE A 288 -8.46 13.89 20.92
N ARG A 289 -9.18 14.80 20.26
CA ARG A 289 -8.59 16.02 19.71
C ARG A 289 -8.23 17.02 20.81
N THR A 290 -8.92 16.97 21.94
CA THR A 290 -8.72 17.89 23.05
C THR A 290 -8.04 17.17 24.21
N ASP A 291 -7.88 17.87 25.33
CA ASP A 291 -7.45 17.28 26.60
C ASP A 291 -8.28 16.03 26.94
N LEU A 292 -7.60 15.02 27.49
CA LEU A 292 -8.20 13.82 28.04
C LEU A 292 -7.99 13.84 29.56
N MET A 293 -9.08 13.86 30.32
CA MET A 293 -9.05 13.70 31.76
C MET A 293 -9.69 12.37 32.15
N ILE A 294 -8.98 11.56 32.91
CA ILE A 294 -9.49 10.31 33.48
C ILE A 294 -9.60 10.51 34.99
N GLN A 295 -10.83 10.64 35.47
CA GLN A 295 -11.17 10.74 36.89
C GLN A 295 -11.85 9.43 37.31
N GLN A 296 -11.18 8.66 38.16
CA GLN A 296 -11.64 7.34 38.56
C GLN A 296 -12.00 7.28 40.06
N THR A 297 -13.12 6.64 40.35
CA THR A 297 -13.50 6.07 41.65
C THR A 297 -14.62 5.08 41.33
N PRO A 298 -14.40 3.75 41.21
CA PRO A 298 -13.32 2.85 41.70
C PRO A 298 -12.16 2.61 40.69
N PRO A 299 -11.17 1.68 40.90
CA PRO A 299 -10.02 1.51 40.00
C PRO A 299 -10.42 1.33 38.54
N PHE A 300 -9.73 2.03 37.63
CA PHE A 300 -9.96 2.00 36.20
C PHE A 300 -8.74 1.44 35.47
N THR A 301 -9.01 0.47 34.61
CA THR A 301 -8.02 -0.11 33.72
C THR A 301 -8.39 0.15 32.27
N SER A 302 -7.47 0.73 31.51
CA SER A 302 -7.63 0.90 30.06
C SER A 302 -6.81 -0.14 29.31
N ASN A 303 -7.31 -0.63 28.17
CA ASN A 303 -6.55 -1.52 27.29
C ASN A 303 -6.59 -0.92 25.88
N GLY A 304 -5.40 -0.63 25.33
CA GLY A 304 -5.24 -0.16 23.97
C GLY A 304 -4.50 1.15 23.86
N ARG A 305 -4.34 1.59 22.62
CA ARG A 305 -3.64 2.83 22.28
C ARG A 305 -4.40 4.04 22.84
N VAL A 306 -3.71 4.97 23.47
CA VAL A 306 -4.31 6.22 23.96
C VAL A 306 -3.69 7.40 23.21
N HIS A 307 -4.55 8.29 22.73
CA HIS A 307 -4.11 9.49 22.06
C HIS A 307 -4.92 10.70 22.48
N THR A 308 -4.20 11.77 22.82
CA THR A 308 -4.74 13.11 22.97
C THR A 308 -3.85 14.12 22.25
N GLU A 309 -4.47 14.94 21.40
CA GLU A 309 -3.83 16.11 20.79
C GLU A 309 -3.69 17.27 21.80
N GLY A 310 -4.21 17.13 23.02
CA GLY A 310 -4.03 18.03 24.16
C GLY A 310 -3.25 17.38 25.30
N SER A 311 -3.58 17.77 26.53
CA SER A 311 -2.99 17.27 27.77
C SER A 311 -3.74 16.02 28.27
N LEU A 312 -2.99 15.07 28.85
CA LEU A 312 -3.52 13.91 29.55
C LEU A 312 -3.44 14.14 31.06
N PHE A 313 -4.60 14.24 31.70
CA PHE A 313 -4.75 14.37 33.15
C PHE A 313 -5.24 13.05 33.74
N LEU A 314 -4.46 12.47 34.65
CA LEU A 314 -4.78 11.23 35.33
C LEU A 314 -5.02 11.55 36.80
N TYR A 315 -6.28 11.44 37.18
CA TYR A 315 -6.74 11.68 38.53
C TYR A 315 -6.98 10.35 39.23
N GLU A 316 -6.49 10.22 40.45
CA GLU A 316 -6.75 9.09 41.33
C GLU A 316 -7.13 9.59 42.73
N ASN A 317 -8.16 8.98 43.31
CA ASN A 317 -8.58 9.18 44.70
C ASN A 317 -8.48 7.83 45.44
N GLY A 318 -7.25 7.42 45.76
CA GLY A 318 -6.95 6.20 46.51
C GLY A 318 -7.11 4.86 45.77
N SER A 319 -7.04 4.84 44.43
CA SER A 319 -7.23 3.63 43.59
C SER A 319 -6.39 3.61 42.31
N GLU A 320 -5.60 2.55 42.10
CA GLU A 320 -4.64 2.41 40.97
C GLU A 320 -5.25 2.69 39.58
N PHE A 321 -4.60 3.55 38.78
CA PHE A 321 -4.80 3.60 37.32
C PHE A 321 -3.81 2.66 36.64
N ARG A 322 -4.29 1.75 35.79
CA ARG A 322 -3.40 0.91 34.97
C ARG A 322 -3.82 0.88 33.51
N SER A 323 -2.91 1.29 32.64
CA SER A 323 -3.06 1.14 31.19
C SER A 323 -2.31 -0.10 30.71
N TYR A 324 -3.05 -1.05 30.16
CA TYR A 324 -2.57 -2.26 29.53
C TYR A 324 -2.28 -2.04 28.04
N MET A 325 -1.34 -2.83 27.53
CA MET A 325 -1.10 -2.97 26.10
C MET A 325 -2.34 -3.49 25.36
N VAL A 326 -2.52 -3.07 24.10
CA VAL A 326 -3.68 -3.40 23.25
C VAL A 326 -3.99 -4.89 23.18
N SER A 327 -2.97 -5.73 23.36
CA SER A 327 -3.14 -7.18 23.36
C SER A 327 -1.94 -7.95 23.90
N ALA A 328 -2.11 -9.28 24.03
CA ALA A 328 -1.07 -10.23 24.43
C ALA A 328 -0.27 -10.76 23.22
N PRO A 329 0.91 -11.38 23.41
CA PRO A 329 1.79 -11.85 22.32
C PRO A 329 1.16 -12.76 21.27
N ALA A 330 0.14 -13.53 21.65
CA ALA A 330 -0.60 -14.39 20.71
C ALA A 330 -1.59 -13.62 19.82
N SER A 331 -1.77 -12.32 20.06
CA SER A 331 -2.72 -11.48 19.33
C SER A 331 -2.11 -10.83 18.09
N CYS A 332 -2.97 -10.76 17.10
CA CYS A 332 -2.96 -9.89 15.93
C CYS A 332 -2.55 -8.44 16.08
N PHE A 333 -2.96 -7.86 17.19
CA PHE A 333 -2.78 -6.43 17.43
C PHE A 333 -1.52 -6.20 18.26
N TYR A 334 -0.81 -7.26 18.65
CA TYR A 334 0.34 -7.17 19.53
C TYR A 334 1.44 -6.38 18.85
N LEU A 335 1.82 -6.82 17.65
CA LEU A 335 2.68 -6.04 16.77
C LEU A 335 1.84 -5.20 15.81
N PRO A 336 2.39 -4.06 15.34
CA PRO A 336 3.67 -3.51 15.74
C PRO A 336 3.50 -2.70 17.04
N VAL A 337 4.61 -2.29 17.67
CA VAL A 337 4.61 -1.63 18.99
C VAL A 337 3.65 -0.44 19.05
N GLU A 338 3.49 0.26 17.92
CA GLU A 338 2.65 1.44 17.78
C GLU A 338 1.17 1.18 18.05
N ASN A 339 0.71 -0.08 18.02
CA ASN A 339 -0.66 -0.43 18.38
C ASN A 339 -0.92 -0.30 19.89
N SER A 340 0.12 -0.23 20.73
CA SER A 340 0.02 -0.03 22.18
C SER A 340 0.62 1.31 22.65
N ASP A 341 0.87 2.25 21.73
CA ASP A 341 1.51 3.52 22.08
C ASP A 341 0.55 4.46 22.84
N ILE A 342 1.13 5.30 23.70
CA ILE A 342 0.42 6.40 24.36
C ILE A 342 1.04 7.70 23.88
N THR A 343 0.26 8.45 23.11
CA THR A 343 0.72 9.66 22.44
C THR A 343 -0.02 10.87 22.99
N ILE A 344 0.75 11.84 23.49
CA ILE A 344 0.25 13.06 24.14
C ILE A 344 0.98 14.22 23.49
N ARG A 345 0.27 15.29 23.11
CA ARG A 345 0.91 16.50 22.56
C ARG A 345 1.03 17.64 23.56
N GLY A 346 0.15 17.68 24.55
CA GLY A 346 0.21 18.59 25.68
C GLY A 346 0.89 17.95 26.88
N LEU A 347 0.47 18.35 28.07
CA LEU A 347 1.07 17.92 29.33
C LEU A 347 0.57 16.53 29.76
N LEU A 348 1.46 15.68 30.27
CA LEU A 348 1.09 14.53 31.08
C LEU A 348 1.16 14.90 32.56
N ALA A 349 0.02 14.89 33.25
CA ALA A 349 -0.09 15.18 34.67
C ALA A 349 -0.81 14.05 35.41
N ALA A 350 -0.20 13.59 36.50
CA ALA A 350 -0.80 12.66 37.44
C ALA A 350 -1.02 13.39 38.77
N GLY A 351 -2.26 13.41 39.26
CA GLY A 351 -2.61 14.10 40.50
C GLY A 351 -4.05 14.59 40.55
N ASN A 352 -4.45 15.11 41.70
CA ASN A 352 -5.77 15.67 41.92
C ASN A 352 -5.78 17.15 41.47
N ALA A 353 -6.65 17.49 40.50
CA ALA A 353 -6.83 18.88 40.08
C ALA A 353 -7.58 19.72 41.14
N ASP A 354 -8.47 19.09 41.89
CA ASP A 354 -9.38 19.68 42.87
C ASP A 354 -8.82 19.70 44.31
N ASP A 355 -7.62 19.18 44.56
CA ASP A 355 -7.05 19.04 45.91
C ASP A 355 -5.56 19.38 45.95
N ASN A 356 -5.18 20.12 46.99
CA ASN A 356 -3.81 20.55 47.26
C ASN A 356 -3.01 19.51 48.07
N THR A 357 -3.65 18.43 48.51
CA THR A 357 -2.99 17.34 49.21
C THR A 357 -2.43 16.33 48.20
N ALA A 358 -1.10 16.22 48.18
CA ALA A 358 -0.44 15.12 47.50
C ALA A 358 -0.82 13.82 48.23
N GLN A 359 -1.84 13.11 47.73
CA GLN A 359 -2.16 11.78 48.25
C GLN A 359 -0.97 10.87 47.94
N SER A 360 -0.39 10.28 48.98
CA SER A 360 0.85 9.49 48.94
C SER A 360 0.72 8.12 48.25
N SER A 361 -0.40 7.86 47.57
CA SER A 361 -0.73 6.54 47.02
C SER A 361 -1.12 6.54 45.56
N THR A 362 -0.92 7.64 44.81
CA THR A 362 -1.26 7.61 43.38
C THR A 362 -0.26 6.73 42.62
N GLU A 363 -0.75 5.59 42.14
CA GLU A 363 0.05 4.64 41.39
C GLU A 363 -0.51 4.55 39.97
N VAL A 364 0.07 5.38 39.08
CA VAL A 364 -0.26 5.37 37.66
C VAL A 364 0.71 4.43 36.95
N LYS A 365 0.19 3.30 36.46
CA LYS A 365 0.96 2.26 35.77
C LYS A 365 0.67 2.25 34.27
N PHE A 366 1.74 2.24 33.47
CA PHE A 366 1.65 1.98 32.03
C PHE A 366 2.45 0.74 31.66
N ASP A 367 1.79 -0.27 31.09
CA ASP A 367 2.48 -1.44 30.55
C ASP A 367 3.14 -1.09 29.20
N ILE A 368 4.42 -1.40 29.07
CA ILE A 368 5.25 -1.03 27.91
C ILE A 368 5.50 -2.25 27.03
N HIS A 369 5.22 -2.09 25.73
CA HIS A 369 5.50 -3.13 24.75
C HIS A 369 7.00 -3.38 24.59
N PRO A 370 7.54 -4.60 24.81
CA PRO A 370 8.98 -4.88 24.78
C PRO A 370 9.65 -4.79 23.39
N GLY A 371 8.93 -4.41 22.33
CA GLY A 371 9.42 -4.43 20.96
C GLY A 371 9.69 -5.82 20.35
N THR A 372 9.43 -6.90 21.08
CA THR A 372 9.64 -8.29 20.66
C THR A 372 8.33 -9.07 20.67
N THR A 373 8.31 -10.27 20.09
CA THR A 373 7.14 -11.18 20.07
C THR A 373 6.88 -11.90 21.40
N THR A 374 7.64 -11.60 22.46
CA THR A 374 7.55 -12.27 23.77
C THR A 374 6.82 -11.40 24.77
N ALA A 375 6.02 -12.00 25.65
CA ALA A 375 5.28 -11.29 26.69
C ALA A 375 6.19 -10.32 27.47
N PRO A 376 5.71 -9.11 27.81
CA PRO A 376 6.47 -8.22 28.66
C PRO A 376 6.78 -8.95 29.98
N PRO A 377 8.02 -8.92 30.49
CA PRO A 377 8.25 -9.20 31.89
C PRO A 377 7.39 -8.22 32.71
N ALA A 378 6.88 -8.64 33.87
CA ALA A 378 6.11 -7.80 34.78
C ALA A 378 6.83 -6.51 35.26
N ALA A 379 8.08 -6.27 34.81
CA ALA A 379 8.94 -5.15 35.14
C ALA A 379 8.94 -4.01 34.10
N ASN A 380 8.23 -4.13 32.98
CA ASN A 380 8.16 -3.09 31.95
C ASN A 380 6.97 -2.13 32.21
N THR A 381 6.94 -1.53 33.40
CA THR A 381 5.91 -0.56 33.78
C THR A 381 6.54 0.80 34.08
N ILE A 382 6.01 1.88 33.49
CA ILE A 382 6.30 3.24 33.98
C ILE A 382 5.31 3.54 35.11
N ASN A 383 5.87 3.83 36.29
CA ASN A 383 5.12 4.35 37.42
C ASN A 383 5.30 5.87 37.49
N LEU A 384 4.22 6.62 37.37
CA LEU A 384 4.23 8.05 37.72
C LEU A 384 3.75 8.18 39.17
N ASN A 385 4.71 8.25 40.10
CA ASN A 385 4.43 8.67 41.46
C ASN A 385 4.69 10.19 41.53
N PRO A 386 3.69 11.04 41.80
CA PRO A 386 3.97 12.41 42.19
C PRO A 386 4.82 12.35 43.45
N THR A 387 6.07 12.82 43.37
CA THR A 387 6.91 12.90 44.56
C THR A 387 6.23 13.75 45.62
N THR A 388 6.44 13.39 46.88
CA THR A 388 5.90 14.03 48.07
C THR A 388 6.36 15.49 48.16
N GLY A 389 5.70 16.38 47.43
CA GLY A 389 5.79 17.83 47.55
C GLY A 389 4.39 18.35 47.82
N SER A 390 4.19 19.00 48.96
CA SER A 390 2.92 19.63 49.30
C SER A 390 2.61 20.72 48.26
N ALA A 391 1.56 20.54 47.46
CA ALA A 391 1.00 21.64 46.69
C ALA A 391 0.36 22.62 47.70
N THR A 392 0.82 23.87 47.73
CA THR A 392 0.21 24.89 48.60
C THR A 392 -1.11 25.37 48.01
N ALA A 393 -2.07 25.79 48.85
CA ALA A 393 -3.42 26.24 48.46
C ALA A 393 -3.49 27.39 47.42
N SER A 394 -2.35 28.01 47.07
CA SER A 394 -2.27 28.96 45.95
C SER A 394 -2.20 28.29 44.57
N ARG A 395 -2.25 26.95 44.51
CA ARG A 395 -2.02 26.11 43.30
C ARG A 395 -3.20 25.18 42.99
N ASP A 396 -4.32 25.42 43.64
CA ASP A 396 -5.59 24.71 43.46
C ASP A 396 -6.29 25.11 42.14
N ALA A 397 -6.85 24.14 41.40
CA ALA A 397 -7.67 24.42 40.21
C ALA A 397 -8.99 25.11 40.54
N PHE A 398 -9.45 24.95 41.78
CA PHE A 398 -10.73 25.40 42.28
C PHE A 398 -10.52 26.21 43.57
N ASN A 399 -9.84 27.36 43.50
CA ASN A 399 -9.78 28.26 44.64
C ASN A 399 -11.00 29.23 44.63
N PRO A 400 -12.04 29.04 45.47
CA PRO A 400 -13.21 29.92 45.52
C PRO A 400 -12.91 31.32 46.10
N THR A 401 -11.72 31.53 46.66
CA THR A 401 -11.32 32.77 47.36
C THR A 401 -10.49 33.76 46.52
N GLY A 402 -10.41 33.57 45.19
CA GLY A 402 -9.91 34.60 44.26
C GLY A 402 -8.42 34.54 43.91
N ALA A 403 -7.72 33.45 44.23
CA ALA A 403 -6.45 33.15 43.59
C ALA A 403 -6.70 32.59 42.17
N VAL A 404 -5.78 32.89 41.23
CA VAL A 404 -5.90 32.53 39.82
C VAL A 404 -6.12 31.02 39.67
N ASN A 405 -7.26 30.59 39.09
CA ASN A 405 -7.47 29.21 38.69
C ASN A 405 -6.41 28.83 37.64
N THR A 406 -5.43 28.02 38.04
CA THR A 406 -4.29 27.67 37.19
C THR A 406 -4.60 26.52 36.23
N PHE A 407 -5.59 25.68 36.54
CA PHE A 407 -5.97 24.54 35.71
C PHE A 407 -6.51 24.94 34.32
N PRO A 408 -7.42 25.94 34.18
CA PRO A 408 -7.80 26.44 32.87
C PRO A 408 -6.63 26.98 32.04
N LEU A 409 -5.55 27.43 32.68
CA LEU A 409 -4.33 27.88 31.98
C LEU A 409 -3.49 26.71 31.48
N LEU A 410 -3.61 25.52 32.07
CA LEU A 410 -2.94 24.27 31.67
C LEU A 410 -3.73 23.48 30.61
N THR A 411 -5.03 23.74 30.48
CA THR A 411 -5.86 23.14 29.42
C THR A 411 -5.50 23.68 28.05
N GLN A 412 -5.70 22.85 27.03
CA GLN A 412 -5.51 23.21 25.64
C GLN A 412 -6.45 24.34 25.22
N ASP A 413 -5.91 25.27 24.41
CA ASP A 413 -6.70 26.27 23.71
C ASP A 413 -7.41 25.62 22.50
N PRO A 414 -8.75 25.47 22.54
CA PRO A 414 -9.49 24.86 21.45
C PRO A 414 -9.43 25.69 20.16
N LEU A 415 -9.22 27.01 20.25
CA LEU A 415 -9.16 27.89 19.08
C LEU A 415 -7.83 27.74 18.35
N ALA A 416 -6.72 27.69 19.09
CA ALA A 416 -5.40 27.42 18.53
C ALA A 416 -5.33 26.05 17.85
N LEU A 417 -5.96 25.03 18.44
CA LEU A 417 -6.05 23.70 17.84
C LEU A 417 -6.90 23.72 16.56
N LEU A 418 -8.08 24.34 16.58
CA LEU A 418 -9.00 24.31 15.43
C LEU A 418 -8.49 25.11 14.23
N ILE A 419 -7.84 26.25 14.47
CA ILE A 419 -7.40 27.15 13.40
C ILE A 419 -5.99 26.82 12.91
N ASN A 420 -5.07 26.51 13.84
CA ASN A 420 -3.65 26.40 13.53
C ASN A 420 -3.09 24.98 13.69
N ASP A 421 -3.91 24.00 14.07
CA ASP A 421 -3.48 22.63 14.40
C ASP A 421 -2.33 22.61 15.45
N GLN A 422 -2.41 23.52 16.41
CA GLN A 422 -1.36 23.74 17.42
C GLN A 422 -1.87 23.41 18.82
N SER A 423 -1.21 22.45 19.49
CA SER A 423 -1.39 22.22 20.93
C SER A 423 -0.70 23.33 21.72
N LYS A 424 -1.50 24.21 22.33
CA LYS A 424 -1.02 25.29 23.21
C LYS A 424 -1.91 25.42 24.44
N PRO A 425 -1.36 25.78 25.61
CA PRO A 425 -2.14 26.15 26.79
C PRO A 425 -2.91 27.46 26.57
N ARG A 426 -4.11 27.58 27.16
CA ARG A 426 -4.98 28.77 27.08
C ARG A 426 -4.36 30.05 27.67
N GLY A 427 -3.43 29.91 28.60
CA GLY A 427 -2.86 31.01 29.39
C GLY A 427 -1.62 31.69 28.81
N VAL A 428 -1.19 31.35 27.58
CA VAL A 428 0.09 31.82 27.04
C VAL A 428 -0.13 32.89 25.97
N GLY A 429 0.63 33.99 26.05
CA GLY A 429 0.58 35.08 25.06
C GLY A 429 0.93 34.59 23.65
N SER A 430 0.43 35.31 22.64
CA SER A 430 0.64 35.01 21.21
C SER A 430 2.14 34.78 20.90
N GLY A 431 2.55 33.51 20.76
CA GLY A 431 3.91 33.15 20.35
C GLY A 431 4.54 31.96 21.09
N SER A 432 4.12 31.63 22.32
CA SER A 432 4.68 30.46 23.03
C SER A 432 3.72 29.26 22.94
N THR A 433 4.27 28.11 22.55
CA THR A 433 3.61 26.80 22.48
C THR A 433 3.95 25.95 23.71
N SER A 434 4.69 26.51 24.67
CA SER A 434 5.35 25.72 25.70
C SER A 434 4.47 25.58 26.93
N TYR A 435 4.24 24.34 27.35
CA TYR A 435 3.63 24.01 28.64
C TYR A 435 4.63 24.20 29.81
N THR A 436 5.89 24.56 29.53
CA THR A 436 6.98 24.68 30.52
C THR A 436 6.83 25.83 31.51
N ASP A 437 6.23 26.95 31.11
CA ASP A 437 6.13 28.14 31.98
C ASP A 437 5.19 27.90 33.18
N TYR A 438 4.28 26.94 33.05
CA TYR A 438 3.34 26.52 34.10
C TYR A 438 3.78 25.23 34.82
N ARG A 439 4.82 24.55 34.33
CA ARG A 439 5.38 23.31 34.90
C ARG A 439 6.10 23.55 36.24
N ASP A 440 6.88 24.62 36.32
CA ASP A 440 7.79 24.86 37.45
C ASP A 440 7.07 25.55 38.65
N THR A 441 5.98 26.25 38.39
CA THR A 441 5.29 27.07 39.39
C THR A 441 4.01 26.46 39.96
N VAL A 442 3.49 25.35 39.42
CA VAL A 442 2.21 24.76 39.88
C VAL A 442 2.29 23.26 40.19
N TYR A 443 2.97 22.44 39.38
CA TYR A 443 2.83 20.97 39.42
C TYR A 443 4.14 20.15 39.58
N ASN A 444 5.22 20.73 40.10
CA ASN A 444 6.43 19.97 40.43
C ASN A 444 6.10 19.02 41.61
N SER A 445 5.94 17.73 41.38
CA SER A 445 7.05 16.88 40.95
C SER A 445 6.63 15.53 40.32
N GLY A 446 5.41 15.45 39.76
CA GLY A 446 4.91 14.27 39.02
C GLY A 446 4.83 14.43 37.49
N SER A 447 4.97 15.64 36.96
CA SER A 447 4.82 15.92 35.52
C SER A 447 6.17 15.83 34.78
N THR A 448 6.29 14.91 33.83
CA THR A 448 7.47 14.79 32.96
C THR A 448 7.18 15.29 31.56
N GLU A 449 8.00 16.23 31.06
CA GLU A 449 8.13 16.50 29.62
C GLU A 449 9.58 16.36 29.14
N ALA A 450 9.74 15.52 28.12
CA ALA A 450 10.84 15.30 27.19
C ALA A 450 12.29 15.53 27.68
N GLY A 451 12.88 14.46 28.21
CA GLY A 451 14.31 14.32 28.40
C GLY A 451 14.72 12.85 28.48
N THR A 452 14.74 12.16 27.33
CA THR A 452 15.58 10.98 27.10
C THR A 452 15.42 9.79 28.08
N LYS A 453 14.29 9.10 28.06
CA LYS A 453 14.30 7.64 28.22
C LYS A 453 13.56 6.99 27.06
N LYS A 454 14.33 6.70 26.01
CA LYS A 454 13.94 5.80 24.94
C LYS A 454 13.94 4.38 25.49
N VAL A 455 12.77 3.79 25.66
CA VAL A 455 12.60 2.33 25.61
C VAL A 455 11.33 2.09 24.79
N ALA A 456 11.41 1.20 23.80
CA ALA A 456 10.32 0.95 22.86
C ALA A 456 9.05 0.49 23.60
N GLY A 457 7.88 0.91 23.09
CA GLY A 457 6.60 1.04 23.80
C GLY A 457 6.46 2.48 24.31
N ARG A 458 6.05 3.40 23.45
CA ARG A 458 6.29 4.83 23.68
C ARG A 458 5.15 5.47 24.47
N VAL A 459 5.44 5.96 25.67
CA VAL A 459 4.78 7.17 26.18
C VAL A 459 5.54 8.34 25.59
N GLN A 460 5.04 8.90 24.50
CA GLN A 460 5.70 10.01 23.81
C GLN A 460 4.90 11.28 24.04
N VAL A 461 5.47 12.19 24.84
CA VAL A 461 5.05 13.59 24.82
C VAL A 461 5.73 14.25 23.62
N LEU A 462 4.93 14.58 22.61
CA LEU A 462 5.39 15.14 21.36
C LEU A 462 5.60 16.64 21.55
N THR A 463 6.87 17.08 21.57
CA THR A 463 7.15 18.50 21.38
C THR A 463 6.54 18.95 20.06
N PRO A 464 5.81 20.08 19.99
CA PRO A 464 5.25 20.57 18.74
C PRO A 464 6.39 20.86 17.76
N LYS A 465 6.68 19.90 16.89
CA LYS A 465 7.46 20.10 15.68
C LYS A 465 6.46 20.32 14.56
N CYS A 466 6.37 21.57 14.09
CA CYS A 466 5.80 21.84 12.78
C CYS A 466 6.49 20.92 11.77
N PRO A 467 5.75 20.16 10.95
CA PRO A 467 6.30 19.71 9.69
C PRO A 467 6.65 20.97 8.86
N PRO A 468 7.85 21.06 8.25
CA PRO A 468 7.96 21.94 7.12
C PRO A 468 7.09 21.30 6.04
N LEU A 469 6.08 22.01 5.57
CA LEU A 469 5.51 21.98 4.21
C LEU A 469 4.05 22.44 4.25
N CYS A 470 3.86 23.74 4.05
CA CYS A 470 3.00 24.33 3.02
C CYS A 470 3.63 25.70 2.70
N GLY A 471 3.65 26.07 1.42
CA GLY A 471 4.40 27.23 0.90
C GLY A 471 4.00 28.59 1.44
#